data_AF-A0A954XHV9-F1
#
_entry.id   AF-A0A954XHV9-F1
#
_cell.length_a   1.000
_cell.length_b   1.000
_cell.length_c   1.000
_cell.angle_alpha   90.00
_cell.angle_beta   90.00
_cell.angle_gamma   90.00
#
_symmetry.space_group_name_H-M   'P 1'
#
loop_
_entity.id
_entity.type
_entity.pdbx_description
1 polymer ?
#
loop_
_entity_poly.entity_id
_entity_poly.type
_entity_poly.pdbx_seq_one_letter_code
_entity_poly.pdbx_strand_id
1 'polypeptide(L)'
;MKSLKLAIVLVVGCASVIRAADVPETSITLEQAREIGRTKSRFLKDPDASPNATQEIPTPNVAYFQQSAAAVLKRSCLACHGPDRSEGRLRVDELNPNLLTGPDVERWREIYNVLSNSEMPPEDEPEYALADEERGGIVDWLSVELNKASVLRRNSKEHSSFRRMTRYEYNYALQDL
;
A
#
# COMPACT_ATOMS: atom_id res chain seq x y z
N MET A 1 -74.97 -65.47 -3.65
CA MET A 1 -74.74 -64.16 -4.29
C MET A 1 -73.70 -63.43 -3.45
N LYS A 2 -72.46 -63.36 -3.97
CA LYS A 2 -71.24 -63.13 -3.18
C LYS A 2 -70.98 -61.62 -3.00
N SER A 3 -70.85 -61.22 -1.74
CA SER A 3 -70.21 -59.98 -1.29
C SER A 3 -68.71 -60.21 -1.17
N LEU A 4 -67.89 -59.31 -1.70
CA LEU A 4 -66.52 -59.14 -1.22
C LEU A 4 -66.05 -57.70 -1.47
N LYS A 5 -65.67 -57.05 -0.38
CA LYS A 5 -65.26 -55.64 -0.28
C LYS A 5 -63.86 -55.45 -0.86
N LEU A 6 -63.65 -54.40 -1.65
CA LEU A 6 -62.32 -53.98 -2.11
C LEU A 6 -61.89 -52.72 -1.35
N ALA A 7 -60.71 -52.80 -0.74
CA ALA A 7 -60.07 -51.78 0.07
C ALA A 7 -59.52 -50.63 -0.80
N ILE A 8 -59.69 -49.39 -0.35
CA ILE A 8 -59.00 -48.22 -0.91
C ILE A 8 -57.81 -47.91 -0.01
N VAL A 9 -56.62 -48.07 -0.58
CA VAL A 9 -55.32 -47.74 0.02
C VAL A 9 -55.16 -46.21 0.01
N LEU A 10 -54.98 -45.61 1.19
CA LEU A 10 -54.70 -44.19 1.35
C LEU A 10 -53.20 -43.94 1.16
N VAL A 11 -52.81 -43.34 0.02
CA VAL A 11 -51.43 -42.92 -0.25
C VAL A 11 -51.18 -41.59 0.43
N VAL A 12 -50.38 -41.58 1.49
CA VAL A 12 -49.89 -40.37 2.17
C VAL A 12 -48.67 -39.85 1.41
N GLY A 13 -48.87 -38.82 0.59
CA GLY A 13 -47.79 -38.07 -0.05
C GLY A 13 -47.17 -37.06 0.92
N CYS A 14 -45.94 -37.32 1.37
CA CYS A 14 -45.11 -36.33 2.07
C CYS A 14 -44.61 -35.28 1.07
N ALA A 15 -45.26 -34.11 1.03
CA ALA A 15 -44.72 -32.92 0.39
C ALA A 15 -43.94 -32.10 1.43
N SER A 16 -42.63 -32.31 1.51
CA SER A 16 -41.73 -31.48 2.31
C SER A 16 -41.51 -30.14 1.60
N VAL A 17 -42.16 -29.09 2.08
CA VAL A 17 -41.97 -27.72 1.60
C VAL A 17 -40.67 -27.18 2.20
N ILE A 18 -39.67 -26.90 1.38
CA ILE A 18 -38.46 -26.18 1.78
C ILE A 18 -38.88 -24.73 2.08
N ARG A 19 -38.94 -24.36 3.37
CA ARG A 19 -39.05 -22.95 3.76
C ARG A 19 -37.68 -22.30 3.59
N ALA A 20 -37.55 -21.39 2.63
CA ALA A 20 -36.53 -20.37 2.69
C ALA A 20 -36.81 -19.51 3.95
N ALA A 21 -35.84 -19.40 4.84
CA ALA A 21 -35.94 -18.47 5.96
C ALA A 21 -35.87 -17.05 5.40
N ASP A 22 -36.91 -16.25 5.65
CA ASP A 22 -36.87 -14.81 5.41
C ASP A 22 -35.69 -14.25 6.22
N VAL A 23 -34.68 -13.73 5.52
CA VAL A 23 -33.66 -12.87 6.14
C VAL A 23 -34.39 -11.58 6.50
N PRO A 24 -34.47 -11.18 7.79
CA PRO A 24 -35.13 -9.93 8.12
C PRO A 24 -34.30 -8.78 7.51
N GLU A 25 -34.82 -8.14 6.47
CA GLU A 25 -34.33 -6.82 6.03
C GLU A 25 -34.69 -5.80 7.11
N THR A 26 -33.92 -5.80 8.19
CA THR A 26 -34.00 -4.76 9.21
C THR A 26 -33.19 -3.58 8.71
N SER A 27 -33.87 -2.67 8.00
CA SER A 27 -33.33 -1.37 7.68
C SER A 27 -33.11 -0.61 9.00
N ILE A 28 -31.86 -0.59 9.44
CA ILE A 28 -31.48 0.19 10.63
C ILE A 28 -31.70 1.67 10.37
N THR A 29 -32.18 2.40 11.38
CA THR A 29 -32.31 3.86 11.28
C THR A 29 -30.94 4.53 11.29
N LEU A 30 -30.85 5.77 10.79
CA LEU A 30 -29.59 6.54 10.81
C LEU A 30 -29.04 6.71 12.23
N GLU A 31 -29.92 6.89 13.22
CA GLU A 31 -29.52 6.99 14.63
C GLU A 31 -28.93 5.69 15.15
N GLN A 32 -29.55 4.55 14.82
CA GLN A 32 -29.03 3.23 15.19
C GLN A 32 -27.66 2.97 14.52
N ALA A 33 -27.51 3.33 13.25
CA ALA A 33 -26.24 3.22 12.54
C ALA A 33 -25.14 4.08 13.18
N ARG A 34 -25.47 5.31 13.61
CA ARG A 34 -24.54 6.21 14.32
C ARG A 34 -24.11 5.63 15.66
N GLU A 35 -25.03 5.09 16.45
CA GLU A 35 -24.68 4.51 17.75
C GLU A 35 -23.87 3.21 17.60
N ILE A 36 -24.18 2.39 16.60
CA ILE A 36 -23.35 1.22 16.25
C ILE A 36 -21.93 1.66 15.87
N GLY A 37 -21.79 2.72 15.06
CA GLY A 37 -20.49 3.29 14.72
C GLY A 37 -19.75 3.83 15.95
N ARG A 38 -20.45 4.55 16.84
CA ARG A 38 -19.90 5.13 18.06
C ARG A 38 -19.40 4.06 19.03
N THR A 39 -20.21 3.03 19.29
CA THR A 39 -19.86 1.91 20.17
C THR A 39 -18.75 1.01 19.63
N LYS A 40 -18.58 0.97 18.31
CA LYS A 40 -17.47 0.25 17.64
C LYS A 40 -16.23 1.12 17.39
N SER A 41 -16.31 2.42 17.63
CA SER A 41 -15.20 3.34 17.40
C SER A 41 -14.02 3.01 18.30
N ARG A 42 -12.89 2.64 17.69
CA ARG A 42 -11.60 2.51 18.38
C ARG A 42 -11.18 3.84 19.00
N PHE A 43 -11.46 4.94 18.31
CA PHE A 43 -11.07 6.29 18.71
C PHE A 43 -11.74 6.77 20.01
N LEU A 44 -12.97 6.31 20.30
CA LEU A 44 -13.67 6.66 21.54
C LEU A 44 -13.33 5.75 22.71
N LYS A 45 -12.76 4.57 22.44
CA LYS A 45 -12.39 3.58 23.46
C LYS A 45 -11.01 3.84 24.07
N ASP A 46 -10.12 4.44 23.29
CA ASP A 46 -8.81 4.88 23.75
C ASP A 46 -8.70 6.41 23.62
N PRO A 47 -9.12 7.19 24.63
CA PRO A 47 -8.87 8.64 24.66
C PRO A 47 -7.37 8.97 24.71
N ASP A 48 -6.57 8.01 25.20
CA ASP A 48 -5.10 8.03 25.16
C ASP A 48 -4.51 7.23 23.98
N ALA A 49 -5.29 6.90 22.96
CA ALA A 49 -4.75 6.63 21.61
C ALA A 49 -4.24 7.94 20.99
N SER A 50 -3.40 8.63 21.75
CA SER A 50 -2.26 9.34 21.22
C SER A 50 -1.64 8.47 20.12
N PRO A 51 -1.21 9.04 18.99
CA PRO A 51 -0.45 8.33 17.98
C PRO A 51 0.96 8.06 18.55
N ASN A 52 1.04 7.31 19.63
CA ASN A 52 2.23 6.65 20.13
C ASN A 52 2.43 5.33 19.36
N ALA A 53 2.12 5.36 18.06
CA ALA A 53 2.81 4.50 17.11
C ALA A 53 4.23 5.06 17.02
N THR A 54 5.05 4.69 18.01
CA THR A 54 6.48 4.91 18.14
C THR A 54 6.97 6.20 17.48
N GLN A 55 7.00 7.28 18.26
CA GLN A 55 7.66 8.55 17.88
C GLN A 55 9.19 8.42 17.79
N GLU A 56 9.71 7.30 17.30
CA GLU A 56 11.11 7.18 16.93
C GLU A 56 11.23 7.64 15.49
N ILE A 57 12.01 8.70 15.28
CA ILE A 57 12.42 9.14 13.95
C ILE A 57 13.11 7.93 13.31
N PRO A 58 12.55 7.32 12.24
CA PRO A 58 13.20 6.18 11.59
C PRO A 58 14.62 6.57 11.18
N THR A 59 15.56 5.66 11.40
CA THR A 59 16.96 5.85 11.03
C THR A 59 17.23 5.31 9.62
N PRO A 60 18.07 6.00 8.83
CA PRO A 60 18.40 5.55 7.47
C PRO A 60 19.31 4.31 7.54
N ASN A 61 19.05 3.31 6.70
CA ASN A 61 19.89 2.12 6.59
C ASN A 61 21.06 2.34 5.63
N VAL A 62 21.99 3.22 6.03
CA VAL A 62 23.22 3.50 5.26
C VAL A 62 24.19 2.32 5.30
N ALA A 63 24.13 1.48 6.34
CA ALA A 63 24.99 0.31 6.48
C ALA A 63 24.77 -0.70 5.35
N TYR A 64 23.52 -1.00 4.99
CA TYR A 64 23.21 -1.88 3.87
C TYR A 64 23.76 -1.34 2.55
N PHE A 65 23.65 -0.02 2.33
CA PHE A 65 24.25 0.60 1.14
C PHE A 65 25.76 0.33 1.08
N GLN A 66 26.47 0.58 2.18
CA GLN A 66 27.93 0.41 2.23
C GLN A 66 28.36 -1.05 2.05
N GLN A 67 27.61 -1.99 2.62
CA GLN A 67 27.98 -3.41 2.63
C GLN A 67 27.57 -4.16 1.36
N SER A 68 26.48 -3.73 0.71
CA SER A 68 25.87 -4.46 -0.39
C SER A 68 25.67 -3.57 -1.62
N ALA A 69 24.80 -2.57 -1.55
CA ALA A 69 24.36 -1.83 -2.74
C ALA A 69 25.50 -1.09 -3.45
N ALA A 70 26.46 -0.52 -2.72
CA ALA A 70 27.57 0.24 -3.27
C ALA A 70 28.45 -0.60 -4.21
N ALA A 71 28.70 -1.87 -3.87
CA ALA A 71 29.50 -2.77 -4.71
C ALA A 71 28.78 -3.09 -6.02
N VAL A 72 27.47 -3.34 -5.94
CA VAL A 72 26.62 -3.61 -7.10
C VAL A 72 26.56 -2.40 -8.04
N LEU A 73 26.29 -1.21 -7.50
CA LEU A 73 26.25 0.04 -8.28
C LEU A 73 27.61 0.36 -8.91
N LYS A 74 28.70 0.08 -8.19
CA LYS A 74 30.06 0.24 -8.72
C LYS A 74 30.32 -0.64 -9.95
N ARG A 75 29.89 -1.90 -9.89
CA ARG A 75 30.04 -2.87 -10.99
C ARG A 75 29.15 -2.54 -12.18
N SER A 76 27.86 -2.31 -11.94
CA SER A 76 26.83 -2.37 -12.98
C SER A 76 26.34 -1.00 -13.44
N CYS A 77 26.69 0.10 -12.75
CA CYS A 77 26.14 1.43 -13.06
C CYS A 77 27.20 2.48 -13.38
N LEU A 78 28.39 2.42 -12.75
CA LEU A 78 29.37 3.51 -12.86
C LEU A 78 29.98 3.70 -14.25
N ALA A 79 30.00 2.68 -15.09
CA ALA A 79 30.54 2.82 -16.44
C ALA A 79 29.73 3.83 -17.28
N CYS A 80 28.41 3.92 -17.05
CA CYS A 80 27.51 4.81 -17.79
C CYS A 80 27.04 6.03 -16.97
N HIS A 81 27.03 5.91 -15.63
CA HIS A 81 26.57 6.94 -14.70
C HIS A 81 27.65 7.31 -13.67
N GLY A 82 28.89 7.48 -14.11
CA GLY A 82 30.05 7.80 -13.30
C GLY A 82 30.81 9.05 -13.79
N PRO A 83 32.06 9.26 -13.35
CA PRO A 83 32.83 10.45 -13.69
C PRO A 83 33.20 10.55 -15.17
N ASP A 84 33.43 9.40 -15.82
CA ASP A 84 33.85 9.37 -17.23
C ASP A 84 32.68 9.49 -18.20
N ARG A 85 31.49 8.99 -17.81
CA ARG A 85 30.25 9.09 -18.57
C ARG A 85 29.07 9.34 -17.62
N SER A 86 28.24 10.33 -17.93
CA SER A 86 27.06 10.69 -17.13
C SER A 86 25.79 10.68 -17.97
N GLU A 87 25.36 9.48 -18.36
CA GLU A 87 24.10 9.30 -19.06
C GLU A 87 22.92 9.73 -18.19
N GLY A 88 21.90 10.32 -18.81
CA GLY A 88 20.74 10.88 -18.10
C GLY A 88 21.06 12.04 -17.15
N ARG A 89 22.30 12.57 -17.15
CA ARG A 89 22.81 13.52 -16.13
C ARG A 89 22.77 12.94 -14.71
N LEU A 90 22.89 11.62 -14.59
CA LEU A 90 22.98 10.91 -13.32
C LEU A 90 24.46 10.59 -13.03
N ARG A 91 24.87 10.87 -11.79
CA ARG A 91 26.19 10.54 -11.23
C ARG A 91 25.99 9.68 -9.98
N VAL A 92 26.03 8.36 -10.16
CA VAL A 92 25.77 7.38 -9.09
C VAL A 92 26.85 7.41 -8.02
N ASP A 93 28.09 7.74 -8.40
CA ASP A 93 29.23 7.87 -7.49
C ASP A 93 29.13 9.05 -6.51
N GLU A 94 28.32 10.06 -6.82
CA GLU A 94 28.14 11.26 -5.99
C GLU A 94 26.89 11.20 -5.10
N LEU A 95 26.07 10.14 -5.22
CA LEU A 95 24.80 10.05 -4.50
C LEU A 95 25.00 9.88 -3.00
N ASN A 96 24.31 10.73 -2.23
CA ASN A 96 24.23 10.56 -0.79
C ASN A 96 23.32 9.37 -0.43
N PRO A 97 23.79 8.33 0.30
CA PRO A 97 23.00 7.15 0.62
C PRO A 97 21.97 7.36 1.75
N ASN A 98 21.89 8.56 2.33
CA ASN A 98 20.84 8.90 3.29
C ASN A 98 19.57 9.33 2.54
N LEU A 99 18.65 8.38 2.32
CA LEU A 99 17.38 8.61 1.63
C LEU A 99 16.32 9.33 2.47
N LEU A 100 16.56 9.54 3.77
CA LEU A 100 15.58 10.16 4.66
C LEU A 100 15.70 11.68 4.65
N THR A 101 16.92 12.19 4.81
CA THR A 101 17.20 13.63 4.91
C THR A 101 18.32 14.12 3.98
N GLY A 102 18.90 13.23 3.18
CA GLY A 102 19.92 13.60 2.20
C GLY A 102 19.36 14.43 1.04
N PRO A 103 20.23 15.09 0.26
CA PRO A 103 19.82 15.94 -0.86
C PRO A 103 19.34 15.16 -2.09
N ASP A 104 19.63 13.85 -2.19
CA ASP A 104 19.47 13.06 -3.42
C ASP A 104 18.24 12.14 -3.42
N VAL A 105 17.27 12.35 -2.53
CA VAL A 105 16.10 11.45 -2.38
C VAL A 105 15.33 11.26 -3.69
N GLU A 106 15.15 12.32 -4.48
CA GLU A 106 14.43 12.20 -5.75
C GLU A 106 15.26 11.47 -6.83
N ARG A 107 16.59 11.60 -6.82
CA ARG A 107 17.45 10.79 -7.70
C ARG A 107 17.36 9.30 -7.33
N TRP A 108 17.32 8.99 -6.04
CA TRP A 108 17.08 7.63 -5.59
C TRP A 108 15.70 7.09 -5.98
N ARG A 109 14.68 7.95 -6.03
CA ARG A 109 13.35 7.57 -6.55
C ARG A 109 13.41 7.23 -8.04
N GLU A 110 14.14 7.98 -8.84
CA GLU A 110 14.35 7.67 -10.26
C GLU A 110 15.06 6.32 -10.43
N ILE A 111 16.12 6.08 -9.66
CA ILE A 111 16.84 4.79 -9.64
C ILE A 111 15.91 3.64 -9.24
N TYR A 112 15.09 3.84 -8.19
CA TYR A 112 14.09 2.86 -7.78
C TYR A 112 13.15 2.50 -8.93
N ASN A 113 12.63 3.51 -9.65
CA ASN A 113 11.70 3.27 -10.75
C ASN A 113 12.32 2.43 -11.86
N VAL A 114 13.49 2.84 -12.38
CA VAL A 114 14.14 2.14 -13.49
C VAL A 114 14.59 0.73 -13.11
N LEU A 115 15.05 0.51 -11.86
CA LEU A 115 15.42 -0.82 -11.38
C LEU A 115 14.20 -1.71 -11.16
N SER A 116 13.11 -1.16 -10.62
CA SER A 116 11.84 -1.88 -10.40
C SER A 116 11.15 -2.29 -11.70
N ASN A 117 11.40 -1.54 -12.78
CA ASN A 117 10.92 -1.85 -14.12
C ASN A 117 11.90 -2.70 -14.93
N SER A 118 13.05 -3.07 -14.36
CA SER A 118 14.13 -3.77 -15.05
C SER A 118 14.63 -3.06 -16.32
N GLU A 119 14.55 -1.73 -16.37
CA GLU A 119 15.00 -0.91 -17.50
C GLU A 119 16.53 -0.72 -17.51
N MET A 120 17.17 -0.89 -16.35
CA MET A 120 18.62 -0.71 -16.17
C MET A 120 19.24 -1.95 -15.54
N PRO A 121 20.39 -2.46 -16.03
CA PRO A 121 21.11 -2.04 -17.24
C PRO A 121 20.33 -2.35 -18.52
N PRO A 122 20.53 -1.59 -19.61
CA PRO A 122 19.83 -1.82 -20.86
C PRO A 122 20.34 -3.09 -21.58
N GLU A 123 19.51 -3.67 -22.44
CA GLU A 123 19.80 -4.97 -23.09
C GLU A 123 21.01 -4.94 -24.04
N ASP A 124 21.35 -3.77 -24.58
CA ASP A 124 22.49 -3.53 -25.46
C ASP A 124 23.83 -3.42 -24.71
N GLU A 125 23.81 -3.44 -23.37
CA GLU A 125 24.98 -3.34 -22.49
C GLU A 125 25.14 -4.61 -21.61
N PRO A 126 25.32 -5.81 -22.21
CA PRO A 126 25.30 -7.09 -21.49
C PRO A 126 26.48 -7.29 -20.53
N GLU A 127 27.58 -6.54 -20.71
CA GLU A 127 28.74 -6.58 -19.79
C GLU A 127 28.39 -6.11 -18.38
N TYR A 128 27.41 -5.21 -18.26
CA TYR A 128 27.00 -4.62 -16.98
C TYR A 128 25.78 -5.30 -16.38
N ALA A 129 25.32 -6.41 -16.97
CA ALA A 129 24.12 -7.13 -16.57
C ALA A 129 24.03 -7.32 -15.06
N LEU A 130 22.83 -7.07 -14.53
CA LEU A 130 22.54 -7.11 -13.10
C LEU A 130 21.67 -8.32 -12.79
N ALA A 131 22.15 -9.19 -11.89
CA ALA A 131 21.41 -10.38 -11.48
C ALA A 131 20.12 -10.00 -10.74
N ASP A 132 19.09 -10.82 -10.88
CA ASP A 132 17.76 -10.52 -10.33
C ASP A 132 17.76 -10.42 -8.81
N GLU A 133 18.58 -11.22 -8.13
CA GLU A 133 18.72 -11.17 -6.67
C GLU A 133 19.34 -9.84 -6.20
N GLU A 134 20.31 -9.32 -6.95
CA GLU A 134 21.00 -8.07 -6.63
C GLU A 134 20.11 -6.86 -6.93
N ARG A 135 19.39 -6.91 -8.06
CA ARG A 135 18.34 -5.95 -8.41
C ARG A 135 17.26 -5.90 -7.34
N GLY A 136 16.71 -7.06 -6.97
CA GLY A 136 15.69 -7.18 -5.93
C GLY A 136 16.18 -6.63 -4.59
N GLY A 137 17.41 -6.99 -4.19
CA GLY A 137 18.01 -6.48 -2.96
C GLY A 137 18.18 -4.95 -2.93
N ILE A 138 18.45 -4.30 -4.06
CA ILE A 138 18.50 -2.83 -4.13
C ILE A 138 17.08 -2.25 -4.11
N VAL A 139 16.16 -2.80 -4.89
CA VAL A 139 14.77 -2.33 -4.98
C VAL A 139 14.08 -2.41 -3.61
N ASP A 140 14.27 -3.50 -2.87
CA ASP A 140 13.72 -3.68 -1.53
C ASP A 140 14.26 -2.65 -0.55
N TRP A 141 15.58 -2.45 -0.55
CA TRP A 141 16.22 -1.43 0.29
C TRP A 141 15.69 -0.02 -0.03
N LEU A 142 15.65 0.35 -1.32
CA LEU A 142 15.11 1.64 -1.77
C LEU A 142 13.64 1.81 -1.38
N SER A 143 12.82 0.78 -1.54
CA SER A 143 11.39 0.80 -1.19
C SER A 143 11.20 1.11 0.30
N VAL A 144 11.92 0.41 1.18
CA VAL A 144 11.87 0.62 2.63
C VAL A 144 12.33 2.02 3.01
N GLU A 145 13.46 2.48 2.48
CA GLU A 145 14.02 3.78 2.83
C GLU A 145 13.18 4.95 2.30
N LEU A 146 12.67 4.84 1.06
CA LEU A 146 11.75 5.84 0.48
C LEU A 146 10.43 5.89 1.26
N ASN A 147 9.95 4.76 1.79
CA ASN A 147 8.77 4.72 2.65
C ASN A 147 9.03 5.47 3.98
N LYS A 148 10.15 5.19 4.66
CA LYS A 148 10.56 5.91 5.87
C LYS A 148 10.66 7.42 5.61
N ALA A 149 11.30 7.81 4.51
CA ALA A 149 11.43 9.20 4.10
C ALA A 149 10.06 9.86 3.85
N SER A 150 9.12 9.13 3.24
CA SER A 150 7.75 9.58 3.00
C SER A 150 6.98 9.80 4.30
N VAL A 151 7.09 8.88 5.26
CA VAL A 151 6.50 9.02 6.61
C VAL A 151 7.07 10.25 7.31
N LEU A 152 8.40 10.41 7.33
CA LEU A 152 9.07 11.56 7.94
C LEU A 152 8.59 12.88 7.34
N ARG A 153 8.57 13.03 6.01
CA ARG A 153 8.11 14.26 5.36
C ARG A 153 6.64 14.59 5.65
N ARG A 154 5.78 13.57 5.77
CA ARG A 154 4.37 13.76 6.13
C ARG A 154 4.20 14.23 7.58
N ASN A 155 5.06 13.76 8.47
CA ASN A 155 5.03 14.09 9.89
C ASN A 155 5.74 15.42 10.21
N SER A 156 6.73 15.82 9.39
CA SER A 156 7.52 17.04 9.61
C SER A 156 6.92 18.29 8.95
N LYS A 157 6.07 18.13 7.92
CA LYS A 157 5.32 19.26 7.37
C LYS A 157 4.27 19.68 8.39
N GLU A 158 4.29 20.97 8.74
CA GLU A 158 3.17 21.61 9.41
C GLU A 158 1.90 21.24 8.63
N HIS A 159 0.95 20.58 9.30
CA HIS A 159 -0.29 20.20 8.66
C HIS A 159 -0.91 21.47 8.09
N SER A 160 -1.02 21.56 6.76
CA SER A 160 -1.77 22.66 6.18
C SER A 160 -3.17 22.60 6.80
N SER A 161 -3.67 23.72 7.31
CA SER A 161 -5.05 23.83 7.80
C SER A 161 -6.08 23.41 6.75
N PHE A 162 -5.69 23.36 5.47
CA PHE A 162 -6.46 22.77 4.39
C PHE A 162 -6.53 21.24 4.53
N ARG A 163 -7.62 20.78 5.13
CA ARG A 163 -8.12 19.42 4.98
C ARG A 163 -8.74 19.26 3.59
N ARG A 164 -8.64 18.06 2.98
CA ARG A 164 -9.45 17.72 1.80
C ARG A 164 -10.92 17.82 2.17
N MET A 165 -11.67 18.68 1.47
CA MET A 165 -13.11 18.76 1.60
C MET A 165 -13.75 17.38 1.35
N THR A 166 -14.74 17.06 2.15
CA THR A 166 -15.65 15.96 1.89
C THR A 166 -16.44 16.24 0.61
N ARG A 167 -16.98 15.18 0.01
CA ARG A 167 -17.79 15.29 -1.21
C ARG A 167 -18.97 16.23 -1.04
N TYR A 168 -19.56 16.27 0.16
CA TYR A 168 -20.64 17.20 0.49
C TYR A 168 -20.12 18.64 0.52
N GLU A 169 -19.09 18.95 1.33
CA GLU A 169 -18.51 20.31 1.43
C GLU A 169 -18.10 20.89 0.05
N TYR A 170 -17.50 20.06 -0.82
CA TYR A 170 -17.18 20.46 -2.18
C TYR A 170 -18.42 20.82 -3.01
N ASN A 171 -19.49 20.04 -2.90
CA ASN A 171 -20.75 20.33 -3.61
C ASN A 171 -21.39 21.65 -3.14
N TYR A 172 -21.34 21.98 -1.84
CA TYR A 172 -21.86 23.27 -1.36
C TYR A 172 -21.03 24.44 -1.85
N ALA A 173 -19.70 24.33 -1.83
CA ALA A 173 -18.83 25.37 -2.35
C ALA A 173 -19.09 25.66 -3.85
N LEU A 174 -19.43 24.64 -4.65
CA LEU A 174 -19.81 24.82 -6.05
C LEU A 174 -21.19 25.45 -6.25
N GLN A 175 -22.12 25.29 -5.30
CA GLN A 175 -23.46 25.89 -5.38
C GLN A 175 -23.48 27.35 -4.95
N ASP A 176 -22.47 27.78 -4.18
CA ASP A 176 -22.32 29.14 -3.66
C ASP A 176 -21.60 30.09 -4.65
N LEU A 177 -21.09 29.53 -5.77
CA LEU A 177 -20.48 30.23 -6.91
C LEU A 177 -21.53 30.64 -7.95
#